data_AF-A0AAN9F3I0-F1
#
_entry.id   AF-A0AAN9F3I0-F1
#
_cell.length_a   1.000
_cell.length_b   1.000
_cell.length_c   1.000
_cell.angle_alpha   90.00
_cell.angle_beta   90.00
_cell.angle_gamma   90.00
#
_symmetry.space_group_name_H-M   'P 1'
#
loop_
_entity.id
_entity.type
_entity.pdbx_description
1 polymer ?
#
loop_
_entity_poly.entity_id
_entity_poly.type
_entity_poly.pdbx_seq_one_letter_code
_entity_poly.pdbx_strand_id
1 'polypeptide(L)'
;MFSKTYSTFSYINNIILIDTAVGGDLREYLGGLANCENMPKYVEEHPFGQSRIDETSPSWNLYLQIIASHSACESAENVSMKT
;
A
#
# COMPACT_ATOMS: atom_id res chain seq x y z
N MET A 1 -17.94 -23.43 28.79
CA MET A 1 -17.04 -22.27 28.99
C MET A 1 -16.51 -21.79 27.64
N PHE A 2 -17.37 -21.30 26.74
CA PHE A 2 -16.96 -20.81 25.40
C PHE A 2 -17.75 -19.59 24.91
N SER A 3 -18.78 -19.13 25.64
CA SER A 3 -19.68 -18.07 25.16
C SER A 3 -19.13 -16.65 25.30
N LYS A 4 -18.07 -16.42 26.09
CA LYS A 4 -17.52 -15.07 26.31
C LYS A 4 -16.56 -14.60 25.22
N THR A 5 -15.90 -15.51 24.50
CA THR A 5 -14.91 -15.16 23.47
C THR A 5 -15.57 -14.91 22.10
N TYR A 6 -16.63 -15.63 21.73
CA TYR A 6 -17.36 -15.38 20.48
C TYR A 6 -17.98 -13.98 20.41
N SER A 7 -18.41 -13.44 21.57
CA SER A 7 -18.95 -12.07 21.66
C SER A 7 -17.87 -11.02 21.37
N THR A 8 -16.69 -11.12 21.98
CA THR A 8 -15.63 -10.12 21.83
C THR A 8 -14.97 -10.17 20.46
N PHE A 9 -14.70 -11.36 19.91
CA PHE A 9 -14.13 -11.48 18.57
C PHE A 9 -15.11 -11.00 17.50
N SER A 10 -16.40 -11.30 17.62
CA SER A 10 -17.43 -10.77 16.71
C SER A 10 -17.52 -9.24 16.79
N TYR A 11 -17.45 -8.67 17.99
CA TYR A 11 -17.52 -7.23 18.19
C TYR A 11 -16.28 -6.49 17.66
N ILE A 12 -15.09 -7.05 17.90
CA ILE A 12 -13.82 -6.51 17.38
C ILE A 12 -13.76 -6.64 15.85
N ASN A 13 -14.15 -7.78 15.29
CA ASN A 13 -14.22 -7.95 13.84
C ASN A 13 -15.23 -6.98 13.22
N ASN A 14 -16.39 -6.74 13.86
CA ASN A 14 -17.35 -5.75 13.38
C ASN A 14 -16.74 -4.35 13.38
N ILE A 15 -16.01 -3.94 14.43
CA ILE A 15 -15.34 -2.64 14.48
C ILE A 15 -14.23 -2.53 13.43
N ILE A 16 -13.32 -3.50 13.33
CA ILE A 16 -12.20 -3.48 12.38
C ILE A 16 -12.72 -3.48 10.93
N LEU A 17 -13.74 -4.29 10.63
CA LEU A 17 -14.35 -4.34 9.30
C LEU A 17 -15.13 -3.06 8.97
N ILE A 18 -15.80 -2.43 9.94
CA ILE A 18 -16.48 -1.15 9.72
C ILE A 18 -15.45 -0.04 9.43
N ASP A 19 -14.37 0.03 10.20
CA ASP A 19 -13.33 1.06 10.06
C ASP A 19 -12.55 0.93 8.74
N THR A 20 -12.26 -0.32 8.31
CA THR A 20 -11.57 -0.56 7.04
C THR A 20 -12.49 -0.54 5.81
N ALA A 21 -13.81 -0.76 5.96
CA ALA A 21 -14.73 -0.84 4.84
C ALA A 21 -15.62 0.40 4.65
N VAL A 22 -15.87 1.23 5.68
CA VAL A 22 -16.78 2.38 5.61
C VAL A 22 -16.01 3.68 5.80
N GLY A 23 -15.69 4.36 4.68
CA GLY A 23 -15.21 5.74 4.71
C GLY A 23 -13.70 5.94 4.72
N GLY A 24 -12.89 4.92 4.45
CA GLY A 24 -11.45 5.12 4.25
C GLY A 24 -11.18 5.95 2.99
N ASP A 25 -10.23 6.89 3.05
CA ASP A 25 -9.92 7.83 1.95
C ASP A 25 -9.60 7.11 0.62
N LEU A 26 -9.02 5.91 0.69
CA LEU A 26 -8.77 5.08 -0.49
C LEU A 26 -10.07 4.61 -1.16
N ARG A 27 -11.08 4.23 -0.39
CA ARG A 27 -12.38 3.79 -0.93
C ARG A 27 -13.12 4.95 -1.57
N GLU A 28 -13.04 6.14 -0.97
CA GLU A 28 -13.64 7.35 -1.53
C GLU A 28 -12.96 7.76 -2.83
N TYR A 29 -11.61 7.77 -2.84
CA TYR A 29 -10.82 8.02 -4.05
C TYR A 29 -11.14 7.03 -5.17
N LEU A 30 -11.19 5.72 -4.87
CA LEU A 30 -11.55 4.70 -5.85
C LEU A 30 -12.99 4.83 -6.34
N GLY A 31 -13.91 5.27 -5.47
CA GLY A 31 -15.29 5.57 -5.84
C GLY A 31 -15.38 6.71 -6.86
N GLY A 32 -14.71 7.83 -6.61
CA GLY A 32 -14.69 8.94 -7.57
C GLY A 32 -13.96 8.59 -8.88
N LEU A 33 -12.85 7.84 -8.78
CA LEU A 33 -12.09 7.35 -9.93
C LEU A 33 -12.92 6.42 -10.82
N ALA A 34 -13.72 5.52 -10.24
CA ALA A 34 -14.58 4.61 -10.98
C ALA A 34 -15.77 5.31 -11.66
N ASN A 35 -16.19 6.45 -11.14
CA ASN A 35 -17.35 7.20 -11.62
C ASN A 35 -17.00 8.37 -12.56
N CYS A 36 -15.72 8.70 -12.72
CA CYS A 36 -15.28 9.81 -13.57
C CYS A 36 -15.27 9.43 -15.06
N GLU A 37 -15.54 10.41 -15.93
CA GLU A 37 -15.49 10.21 -17.39
C GLU A 37 -14.05 10.15 -17.92
N ASN A 38 -13.14 10.91 -17.29
CA ASN A 38 -11.73 10.97 -17.67
C ASN A 38 -10.84 10.63 -16.46
N MET A 39 -10.44 9.36 -16.41
CA MET A 39 -9.64 8.80 -15.33
C MET A 39 -8.29 9.51 -15.16
N PRO A 40 -7.46 9.76 -16.21
CA PRO A 40 -6.24 10.54 -16.06
C PRO A 40 -6.45 11.90 -15.40
N LYS A 41 -7.47 12.66 -15.84
CA LYS A 41 -7.77 13.98 -15.30
C LYS A 41 -8.19 13.93 -13.84
N TYR A 42 -8.99 12.93 -13.45
CA TYR A 42 -9.39 12.75 -12.06
C TYR A 42 -8.18 12.49 -11.14
N VAL A 43 -7.21 11.68 -11.58
CA VAL A 43 -5.98 11.40 -10.82
C VAL A 43 -5.16 12.68 -10.62
N GLU A 44 -5.10 13.56 -11.63
CA GLU A 44 -4.39 14.85 -11.54
C GLU A 44 -5.06 15.83 -10.56
N GLU A 45 -6.40 15.90 -10.59
CA GLU A 45 -7.18 16.80 -9.72
C GLU A 45 -7.31 16.28 -8.29
N HIS A 46 -7.19 14.96 -8.09
CA HIS A 46 -7.30 14.28 -6.79
C HIS A 46 -6.05 13.45 -6.49
N PRO A 47 -4.90 14.09 -6.19
CA PRO A 47 -3.69 13.36 -5.86
C PRO A 47 -3.90 12.53 -4.58
N PHE A 48 -3.76 11.22 -4.70
CA PHE A 48 -3.92 10.28 -3.60
C PHE A 48 -2.64 9.47 -3.36
N GLY A 49 -2.31 9.23 -2.09
CA GLY A 49 -1.11 8.52 -1.69
C GLY A 49 0.07 9.45 -1.41
N GLN A 50 1.27 8.87 -1.37
CA GLN A 50 2.49 9.62 -1.12
C GLN A 50 2.98 10.30 -2.39
N SER A 51 3.51 11.52 -2.24
CA SER A 51 4.22 12.21 -3.30
C SER A 51 5.35 11.32 -3.84
N ARG A 52 5.67 11.53 -5.13
CA ARG A 52 6.80 10.88 -5.76
C ARG A 52 8.05 11.06 -4.88
N ILE A 53 8.70 9.95 -4.57
CA ILE A 53 10.00 9.98 -3.92
C ILE A 53 11.00 10.49 -4.95
N ASP A 54 11.69 11.57 -4.63
CA ASP A 54 12.73 12.18 -5.44
C ASP A 54 13.94 12.58 -4.59
N GLU A 55 14.99 13.07 -5.26
CA GLU A 55 16.26 13.47 -4.66
C GLU A 55 16.13 14.61 -3.65
N THR A 56 14.99 15.32 -3.63
CA THR A 56 14.72 16.41 -2.69
C THR A 56 14.18 15.90 -1.35
N SER A 57 13.79 14.63 -1.29
CA SER A 57 13.33 13.99 -0.06
C SER A 57 14.42 14.00 1.01
N PRO A 58 14.14 14.42 2.26
CA PRO A 58 15.08 14.31 3.37
C PRO A 58 15.56 12.87 3.62
N SER A 59 14.76 11.89 3.20
CA SER A 59 15.03 10.46 3.33
C SER A 59 15.69 9.86 2.09
N TRP A 60 16.13 10.66 1.12
CA TRP A 60 16.67 10.16 -0.16
C TRP A 60 17.83 9.16 0.03
N ASN A 61 18.76 9.45 0.95
CA ASN A 61 19.88 8.55 1.26
C ASN A 61 19.42 7.18 1.76
N LEU A 62 18.32 7.12 2.53
CA LEU A 62 17.75 5.86 2.99
C LEU A 62 17.16 5.06 1.83
N TYR A 63 16.43 5.71 0.92
CA TYR A 63 15.90 5.05 -0.28
C TYR A 63 17.02 4.51 -1.17
N LEU A 64 18.11 5.26 -1.36
CA LEU A 64 19.29 4.79 -2.10
C LEU A 64 19.92 3.54 -1.48
N GLN A 65 20.07 3.50 -0.15
CA GLN A 65 20.61 2.33 0.54
C GLN A 65 19.76 1.08 0.31
N ILE A 66 18.44 1.22 0.37
CA ILE A 66 17.49 0.13 0.13
C ILE A 66 17.56 -0.34 -1.33
N ILE A 67 17.55 0.58 -2.29
CA ILE A 67 17.65 0.23 -3.72
C ILE A 67 18.98 -0.50 -3.99
N ALA A 68 20.08 0.01 -3.44
CA ALA A 68 21.40 -0.61 -3.58
C ALA A 68 21.44 -2.03 -2.99
N SER A 69 20.86 -2.23 -1.80
CA SER A 69 20.86 -3.55 -1.14
C SER A 69 20.04 -4.59 -1.91
N HIS A 70 18.93 -4.19 -2.54
CA HIS A 70 18.13 -5.08 -3.38
C HIS A 70 18.78 -5.37 -4.74
N SER A 71 19.45 -4.39 -5.36
CA SER A 71 20.15 -4.58 -6.64
C SER A 71 21.42 -5.44 -6.51
N ALA A 72 22.11 -5.39 -5.37
CA ALA A 72 23.31 -6.17 -5.12
C ALA A 72 23.03 -7.68 -4.95
N CYS A 73 21.77 -8.05 -4.66
CA CYS A 73 21.37 -9.45 -4.45
C CYS A 73 21.11 -10.21 -5.77
N GLU A 74 20.75 -9.51 -6.86
CA GLU A 74 20.33 -10.14 -8.13
C GLU A 74 21.47 -10.72 -8.99
N SER A 75 22.74 -10.52 -8.60
CA SER A 75 23.89 -10.96 -9.40
C SER A 75 24.58 -12.26 -8.91
N ALA A 76 24.06 -12.91 -7.86
CA ALA A 76 24.70 -14.09 -7.26
C ALA A 76 24.09 -15.45 -7.62
N GLU A 77 22.95 -15.54 -8.33
CA GLU A 77 22.24 -16.82 -8.52
C GLU A 77 22.29 -17.43 -9.93
N ASN A 78 22.96 -16.82 -10.91
CA ASN A 78 23.00 -17.36 -12.29
C ASN A 78 24.28 -18.15 -12.66
N VAL A 79 25.17 -18.48 -11.72
CA VAL A 79 26.44 -19.21 -12.02
C VAL A 79 26.36 -20.72 -11.77
N SER A 80 25.32 -21.24 -11.09
CA SER A 80 25.37 -22.62 -10.56
C SER A 80 24.54 -23.69 -11.28
N MET A 81 24.23 -23.54 -12.57
CA MET A 81 23.68 -24.67 -13.37
C MET A 81 24.25 -24.69 -14.80
N LYS A 82 25.50 -25.13 -14.93
CA LYS A 82 26.02 -25.69 -16.18
C LYS A 82 27.06 -26.77 -15.87
N THR A 83 26.58 -28.00 -15.74
CA THR A 83 27.36 -29.25 -15.88
C THR A 83 26.46 -30.32 -16.46
#